data_AF-A0A2J8RX99-F1
#
_entry.id   AF-A0A2J8RX99-F1
#
_cell.length_a   1.000
_cell.length_b   1.000
_cell.length_c   1.000
_cell.angle_alpha   90.00
_cell.angle_beta   90.00
_cell.angle_gamma   90.00
#
_symmetry.space_group_name_H-M   'P 1'
#
loop_
_entity.id
_entity.type
_entity.pdbx_description
1 polymer ?
#
loop_
_entity_poly.entity_id
_entity_poly.type
_entity_poly.pdbx_seq_one_letter_code
_entity_poly.pdbx_strand_id
1 'polypeptide(L)'
;GPTKDRANDDLLSEFPDKFGSCVPHTTRPKREYEIDGRDYHFVSSREKMEKDIQAHKFIEAGQYNSHLYGTSVQSVREVAEQRD
;
A
#
# COMPACT_ATOMS: atom_id res chain seq x y z
N GLY A 1 -4.83 -15.30 8.37
CA GLY A 1 -5.73 -16.06 9.25
C GLY A 1 -6.55 -15.09 10.09
N PRO A 2 -7.58 -15.58 10.82
CA PRO A 2 -8.53 -14.74 11.58
C PRO A 2 -7.88 -13.87 12.68
N THR A 3 -6.65 -14.17 13.08
CA THR A 3 -5.89 -13.41 14.09
C THR A 3 -4.83 -12.48 13.48
N LYS A 4 -4.65 -12.46 12.16
CA LYS A 4 -3.56 -11.69 11.52
C LYS A 4 -3.72 -10.19 11.76
N ASP A 5 -4.95 -9.70 11.72
CA ASP A 5 -5.23 -8.26 11.76
C ASP A 5 -4.92 -7.72 13.17
N ARG A 6 -5.36 -8.45 14.22
CA ARG A 6 -5.00 -8.14 15.61
C ARG A 6 -3.51 -8.20 15.86
N ALA A 7 -2.82 -9.22 15.36
CA ALA A 7 -1.38 -9.34 15.54
C ALA A 7 -0.63 -8.18 14.86
N ASN A 8 -1.06 -7.76 13.67
CA ASN A 8 -0.47 -6.60 12.99
C ASN A 8 -0.70 -5.30 13.77
N ASP A 9 -1.93 -5.06 14.26
CA ASP A 9 -2.26 -3.87 15.05
C ASP A 9 -1.45 -3.82 16.36
N ASP A 10 -1.37 -4.94 17.07
CA ASP A 10 -0.59 -5.07 18.30
C ASP A 10 0.89 -4.74 18.03
N LEU A 11 1.50 -5.32 16.99
CA LEU A 11 2.90 -5.06 16.62
C LEU A 11 3.19 -3.60 16.23
N LEU A 12 2.29 -2.97 15.47
CA LEU A 12 2.41 -1.56 15.09
C LEU A 12 2.27 -0.63 16.30
N SER A 13 1.44 -0.99 17.28
CA SER A 13 1.20 -0.19 18.48
C SER A 13 2.28 -0.37 19.56
N GLU A 14 2.74 -1.59 19.80
CA GLU A 14 3.70 -1.93 20.85
C GLU A 14 5.15 -1.61 20.46
N PHE A 15 5.46 -1.66 19.16
CA PHE A 15 6.81 -1.38 18.66
C PHE A 15 6.75 -0.48 17.42
N PRO A 16 6.28 0.78 17.57
CA PRO A 16 6.17 1.72 16.45
C PRO A 16 7.53 2.00 15.78
N ASP A 17 8.63 1.90 16.54
CA ASP A 17 9.99 2.06 16.01
C ASP A 17 10.48 0.82 15.25
N LYS A 18 9.79 -0.32 15.38
CA LYS A 18 10.18 -1.62 14.77
C LYS A 18 9.20 -2.13 13.71
N PHE A 19 7.96 -1.64 13.66
CA PHE A 19 6.98 -2.02 12.62
C PHE A 19 6.39 -0.78 11.95
N GLY A 20 6.24 -0.85 10.63
CA GLY A 20 5.74 0.25 9.81
C GLY A 20 4.85 -0.31 8.72
N SER A 21 3.80 0.42 8.39
CA SER A 21 2.90 0.05 7.30
C SER A 21 3.34 0.75 6.03
N CYS A 22 3.49 0.00 4.94
CA CYS A 22 3.72 0.58 3.63
C CYS A 22 2.43 1.18 3.08
N VAL A 23 2.54 2.29 2.34
CA VAL A 23 1.38 2.94 1.72
C VAL A 23 1.04 2.23 0.40
N PRO A 24 -0.16 1.64 0.26
CA PRO A 24 -0.57 0.95 -0.96
C PRO A 24 -0.93 1.95 -2.08
N HIS A 25 -1.00 1.46 -3.31
CA HIS A 25 -1.45 2.23 -4.48
C HIS A 25 -2.92 1.91 -4.80
N THR A 26 -3.64 2.87 -5.37
CA THR A 26 -4.99 2.63 -5.92
C THR A 26 -5.30 3.48 -7.14
N THR A 27 -6.10 2.95 -8.07
CA THR A 27 -6.70 3.74 -9.16
C THR A 27 -7.99 4.43 -8.76
N ARG A 28 -8.46 4.23 -7.53
CA ARG A 28 -9.64 4.93 -7.03
C ARG A 28 -9.37 6.42 -6.94
N PRO A 29 -10.30 7.30 -7.35
CA PRO A 29 -10.16 8.72 -7.08
C PRO A 29 -10.01 9.01 -5.58
N LYS A 30 -9.07 9.90 -5.27
CA LYS A 30 -8.84 10.41 -3.92
C LYS A 30 -10.10 11.14 -3.42
N ARG A 31 -10.54 10.87 -2.19
CA ARG A 31 -11.60 11.66 -1.54
C ARG A 31 -11.02 12.96 -0.97
N GLU A 32 -11.89 13.89 -0.63
CA GLU A 32 -11.47 15.22 -0.16
C GLU A 32 -10.59 15.15 1.10
N TYR A 33 -10.94 14.27 2.05
CA TYR A 33 -10.23 14.08 3.32
C TYR A 33 -9.00 13.15 3.24
N GLU A 34 -8.75 12.53 2.09
CA GLU A 34 -7.62 11.61 1.90
C GLU A 34 -6.36 12.37 1.46
N ILE A 35 -5.21 11.90 1.90
CA ILE A 35 -3.89 12.47 1.61
C ILE A 35 -3.10 11.46 0.76
N ASP A 36 -2.62 11.92 -0.39
CA ASP A 36 -1.75 11.13 -1.26
C ASP A 36 -0.41 10.86 -0.56
N GLY A 37 0.06 9.61 -0.62
CA GLY A 37 1.28 9.16 0.07
C GLY A 37 1.11 8.94 1.57
N ARG A 38 -0.10 9.10 2.11
CA ARG A 38 -0.45 8.68 3.49
C ARG A 38 -1.51 7.58 3.48
N ASP A 39 -2.65 7.86 2.85
CA ASP A 39 -3.77 6.91 2.80
C ASP A 39 -3.54 5.89 1.67
N TYR A 40 -3.24 6.40 0.47
CA TYR A 40 -2.82 5.64 -0.70
C TYR A 40 -1.90 6.49 -1.58
N HIS A 41 -1.15 5.86 -2.47
CA HIS A 41 -0.67 6.49 -3.69
C HIS A 41 -1.76 6.42 -4.76
N PHE A 42 -2.38 7.56 -5.06
CA PHE A 42 -3.49 7.64 -5.98
C PHE A 42 -3.00 7.71 -7.42
N VAL A 43 -3.21 6.63 -8.17
CA VAL A 43 -2.79 6.50 -9.57
C VAL A 43 -3.93 6.93 -10.49
N SER A 44 -3.75 8.05 -11.20
CA SER A 44 -4.77 8.62 -12.08
C SER A 44 -5.06 7.76 -13.33
N SER A 45 -4.10 6.95 -13.79
CA SER A 45 -4.24 6.10 -14.97
C SER A 45 -4.27 4.62 -14.59
N ARG A 46 -5.42 3.97 -14.82
CA ARG A 46 -5.56 2.53 -14.65
C ARG A 46 -4.60 1.75 -15.55
N GLU A 47 -4.49 2.15 -16.82
CA GLU A 47 -3.59 1.51 -17.79
C GLU A 47 -2.13 1.54 -17.32
N LYS A 48 -1.69 2.66 -16.72
CA LYS A 48 -0.35 2.74 -16.12
C LYS A 48 -0.17 1.72 -15.00
N MET A 49 -1.14 1.64 -14.09
CA MET A 49 -1.07 0.68 -12.98
C MET A 49 -1.08 -0.77 -13.48
N GLU A 50 -1.85 -1.09 -14.52
CA GLU A 50 -1.84 -2.41 -15.15
C GLU A 50 -0.48 -2.76 -15.78
N LYS A 51 0.17 -1.80 -16.46
CA LYS A 51 1.53 -1.99 -16.97
C LYS A 51 2.54 -2.21 -15.86
N ASP A 52 2.43 -1.46 -14.76
CA ASP A 52 3.31 -1.60 -13.61
C ASP A 52 3.12 -2.96 -12.91
N ILE A 53 1.88 -3.48 -12.85
CA ILE A 53 1.57 -4.84 -12.38
C ILE A 53 2.23 -5.88 -13.30
N GLN A 54 2.07 -5.75 -14.63
CA GLN A 54 2.70 -6.66 -15.61
C GLN A 54 4.23 -6.62 -15.56
N ALA A 55 4.79 -5.46 -15.22
CA ALA A 55 6.22 -5.25 -15.01
C ALA A 55 6.73 -5.74 -13.64
N HIS A 56 5.90 -6.47 -12.87
CA HIS A 56 6.27 -7.05 -11.57
C HIS A 56 6.72 -6.00 -10.53
N LYS A 57 6.18 -4.77 -10.61
CA LYS A 57 6.46 -3.71 -9.62
C LYS A 57 5.62 -3.84 -8.35
N PHE A 58 4.60 -4.70 -8.37
CA PHE A 58 3.70 -4.98 -7.25
C PHE A 58 3.91 -6.38 -6.71
N ILE A 59 3.99 -6.50 -5.38
CA ILE A 59 4.10 -7.79 -4.67
C ILE A 59 2.71 -8.44 -4.60
N GLU A 60 1.70 -7.62 -4.36
CA GLU A 60 0.29 -7.99 -4.39
C GLU A 60 -0.48 -6.92 -5.15
N ALA A 61 -1.41 -7.36 -6.00
CA ALA A 61 -2.36 -6.48 -6.67
C ALA A 61 -3.71 -7.19 -6.81
N GLY A 62 -4.79 -6.41 -6.70
CA GLY A 62 -6.16 -6.91 -6.79
C GLY A 62 -7.13 -5.83 -7.25
N GLN A 63 -8.37 -6.24 -7.53
CA GLN A 63 -9.43 -5.34 -7.94
C GLN A 63 -10.57 -5.35 -6.93
N TYR A 64 -11.05 -4.17 -6.55
CA TYR A 64 -12.24 -4.00 -5.71
C TYR A 64 -13.07 -2.82 -6.20
N ASN A 65 -14.39 -3.03 -6.34
CA ASN A 65 -15.33 -2.04 -6.91
C ASN A 65 -14.79 -1.37 -8.18
N SER A 66 -14.27 -2.17 -9.12
CA SER A 66 -13.69 -1.74 -10.40
C SER A 66 -12.40 -0.90 -10.33
N HIS A 67 -11.84 -0.68 -9.15
CA HIS A 67 -10.56 0.00 -8.96
C HIS A 67 -9.46 -1.00 -8.62
N LEU A 68 -8.26 -0.74 -9.11
CA LEU A 68 -7.09 -1.54 -8.76
C LEU A 68 -6.50 -1.06 -7.44
N TYR A 69 -5.97 -2.01 -6.69
CA TYR A 69 -5.23 -1.80 -5.46
C TYR A 69 -3.97 -2.66 -5.51
N GLY A 70 -2.87 -2.18 -4.95
CA GLY A 70 -1.68 -3.01 -4.86
C GLY A 70 -0.60 -2.44 -3.96
N THR A 71 0.23 -3.33 -3.42
CA THR A 71 1.39 -2.99 -2.61
C THR A 71 2.65 -3.10 -3.48
N SER A 72 3.30 -1.96 -3.71
CA SER A 72 4.48 -1.92 -4.57
C SER A 72 5.73 -2.41 -3.83
N VAL A 73 6.68 -2.98 -4.57
CA VAL A 73 7.99 -3.38 -4.02
C VAL A 73 8.71 -2.16 -3.45
N GLN A 74 8.58 -1.01 -4.10
CA GLN A 74 9.20 0.24 -3.67
C GLN A 74 8.62 0.71 -2.32
N SER A 75 7.30 0.69 -2.15
CA SER A 75 6.65 1.10 -0.90
C SER A 75 7.10 0.25 0.29
N VAL A 76 7.42 -1.03 0.07
CA VAL A 76 7.98 -1.91 1.12
C VAL A 76 9.45 -1.57 1.40
N ARG A 77 10.25 -1.29 0.37
CA ARG A 77 11.65 -0.87 0.54
C ARG A 77 11.77 0.45 1.28
N GLU A 78 10.93 1.43 0.97
CA GLU A 78 10.94 2.72 1.64
C GLU A 78 10.73 2.59 3.17
N VAL A 79 9.82 1.71 3.61
CA VAL A 79 9.62 1.44 5.05
C VAL A 79 10.81 0.71 5.66
N ALA A 80 11.49 -0.16 4.89
CA ALA A 80 12.69 -0.85 5.35
C ALA A 80 13.91 0.08 5.45
N GLU A 81 14.02 1.06 4.56
CA GLU A 81 15.15 2.00 4.43
C GLU A 81 14.98 3.28 5.25
N GLN A 82 13.75 3.68 5.62
CA GLN A 82 13.50 4.81 6.55
C GLN A 82 13.98 4.57 8.00
N ARG A 83 14.80 3.53 8.22
CA ARG A 83 15.15 2.97 9.53
C ARG A 83 16.65 2.98 9.83
N ASP A 84 17.43 3.73 9.06
CA ASP A 84 18.82 4.07 9.40
C ASP A 84 18.91 5.40 10.17
#